data_AF-A0A7J7QAE6-F1
#
_entry.id   AF-A0A7J7QAE6-F1
#
_cell.length_a   1.000
_cell.length_b   1.000
_cell.length_c   1.000
_cell.angle_alpha   90.00
_cell.angle_beta   90.00
_cell.angle_gamma   90.00
#
_symmetry.space_group_name_H-M   'P 1'
#
loop_
_entity.id
_entity.type
_entity.pdbx_description
1 polymer ?
#
loop_
_entity_poly.entity_id
_entity_poly.type
_entity_poly.pdbx_seq_one_letter_code
_entity_poly.pdbx_strand_id
1 'polypeptide(L)'
;MQKQGHLAWEHWSTKRHEPRFDHFLSWRLNRTVYGRPAATKESYTCKAADHPSLPFPGCHVFINHKYKYIYIRSPKAASTSIVDELGECNNQRTRGHNSSTCMGMHGTWEHWFKDPRNITDMWRDYFVFGFVRNPWKRAYSLFKYMQSDGCMGGDSLAQPHCKVSWGDFCVDPWGSSDSVHDKGCLVRSKSYMYFHMMDQFHCMVTAEGDWAVDYVGRVESANDDWKDVLSSINQRRDPSMPEIPYNPLVPKNVRTGSVSDPYAGHNAHCLDAVSSWYACDVEKFGYLKDSRRR
;
A
#
# COMPACT_ATOMS: atom_id res chain seq x y z
N MET A 1 10.10 4.99 16.18
CA MET A 1 10.74 3.68 15.89
C MET A 1 12.14 3.99 15.38
N GLN A 2 13.08 3.04 15.43
CA GLN A 2 14.38 3.20 14.79
C GLN A 2 14.52 2.07 13.79
N LYS A 3 14.80 2.38 12.53
CA LYS A 3 15.07 1.34 11.53
C LYS A 3 16.29 0.53 11.96
N GLN A 4 16.24 -0.77 11.77
CA GLN A 4 17.28 -1.73 12.17
C GLN A 4 17.97 -2.34 10.95
N GLY A 5 17.53 -1.98 9.75
CA GLY A 5 18.11 -2.42 8.50
C GLY A 5 17.43 -1.72 7.33
N HIS A 6 17.51 -2.36 6.17
CA HIS A 6 16.90 -1.88 4.95
C HIS A 6 15.94 -2.93 4.39
N LEU A 7 15.09 -2.50 3.45
CA LEU A 7 14.38 -3.46 2.61
C LEU A 7 15.41 -4.25 1.79
N ALA A 8 15.44 -5.57 1.96
CA ALA A 8 16.33 -6.44 1.18
C ALA A 8 15.88 -6.45 -0.29
N TRP A 9 16.65 -5.78 -1.15
CA TRP A 9 16.28 -5.46 -2.53
C TRP A 9 16.01 -6.72 -3.36
N GLU A 10 16.62 -7.85 -3.03
CA GLU A 10 16.45 -9.14 -3.70
C GLU A 10 15.00 -9.64 -3.60
N HIS A 11 14.31 -9.35 -2.48
CA HIS A 11 12.88 -9.64 -2.31
C HIS A 11 12.00 -8.75 -3.18
N TRP A 12 12.53 -7.60 -3.57
CA TRP A 12 11.86 -6.60 -4.39
C TRP A 12 12.51 -6.50 -5.78
N SER A 13 13.25 -7.53 -6.19
CA SER A 13 13.81 -7.59 -7.51
C SER A 13 12.78 -8.10 -8.51
N THR A 14 12.77 -7.44 -9.65
CA THR A 14 12.05 -7.81 -10.87
C THR A 14 12.44 -9.21 -11.35
N LYS A 15 13.68 -9.63 -11.07
CA LYS A 15 14.20 -10.98 -11.39
C LYS A 15 13.43 -12.12 -10.73
N ARG A 16 12.69 -11.84 -9.65
CA ARG A 16 11.83 -12.82 -8.96
C ARG A 16 10.35 -12.63 -9.26
N HIS A 17 9.98 -11.76 -10.20
CA HIS A 17 8.59 -11.42 -10.48
C HIS A 17 7.79 -12.61 -11.01
N GLU A 18 8.23 -13.22 -12.12
CA GLU A 18 7.50 -14.32 -12.76
C GLU A 18 7.35 -15.53 -11.82
N PRO A 19 8.41 -16.04 -11.14
CA PRO A 19 8.26 -17.19 -10.25
C PRO A 19 7.29 -16.94 -9.09
N ARG A 20 7.26 -15.72 -8.54
CA ARG A 20 6.32 -15.37 -7.47
C ARG A 20 4.89 -15.21 -7.98
N PHE A 21 4.72 -14.73 -9.23
CA PHE A 21 3.41 -14.67 -9.89
C PHE A 21 2.83 -16.04 -10.11
N ASP A 22 3.63 -16.97 -10.62
CA ASP A 22 3.21 -18.36 -10.83
C ASP A 22 2.88 -19.05 -9.51
N HIS A 23 3.67 -18.82 -8.46
CA HIS A 23 3.39 -19.35 -7.13
C HIS A 23 2.09 -18.80 -6.55
N PHE A 24 1.85 -17.49 -6.67
CA PHE A 24 0.60 -16.86 -6.23
C PHE A 24 -0.62 -17.38 -7.01
N LEU A 25 -0.51 -17.49 -8.34
CA LEU A 25 -1.60 -18.03 -9.16
C LEU A 25 -1.87 -19.50 -8.82
N SER A 26 -0.82 -20.30 -8.62
CA SER A 26 -0.93 -21.71 -8.23
C SER A 26 -1.57 -21.85 -6.85
N TRP A 27 -1.16 -21.04 -5.88
CA TRP A 27 -1.81 -20.95 -4.56
C TRP A 27 -3.30 -20.63 -4.69
N ARG A 28 -3.64 -19.64 -5.51
CA ARG A 28 -5.02 -19.21 -5.71
C ARG A 28 -5.87 -20.31 -6.31
N LEU A 29 -5.40 -20.94 -7.39
CA LEU A 29 -6.08 -22.07 -8.03
C LEU A 29 -6.31 -23.22 -7.04
N ASN A 30 -5.32 -23.54 -6.21
CA ASN A 30 -5.45 -24.56 -5.17
C ASN A 30 -6.51 -24.24 -4.12
N ARG A 31 -6.63 -22.97 -3.75
CA ARG A 31 -7.62 -22.51 -2.77
C ARG A 31 -9.03 -22.41 -3.33
N THR A 32 -9.19 -21.77 -4.50
CA THR A 32 -10.52 -21.46 -5.07
C THR A 32 -11.15 -22.65 -5.78
N VAL A 33 -10.36 -23.48 -6.48
CA VAL A 33 -10.87 -24.59 -7.29
C VAL A 33 -10.93 -25.89 -6.48
N TYR A 34 -9.91 -26.14 -5.66
CA TYR A 34 -9.75 -27.45 -5.03
C TYR A 34 -10.04 -27.48 -3.53
N GLY A 35 -10.29 -26.31 -2.90
CA GLY A 35 -10.52 -26.21 -1.45
C GLY A 35 -9.36 -26.76 -0.61
N ARG A 36 -8.16 -26.86 -1.20
CA ARG A 36 -7.00 -27.47 -0.55
C ARG A 36 -6.26 -26.42 0.28
N PRO A 37 -5.78 -26.78 1.48
CA PRO A 37 -4.84 -25.93 2.18
C PRO A 37 -3.62 -25.71 1.30
N ALA A 38 -3.21 -24.45 1.18
CA ALA A 38 -2.06 -24.02 0.42
C ALA A 38 -0.81 -24.84 0.78
N ALA A 39 -0.13 -25.39 -0.23
CA ALA A 39 1.22 -25.92 -0.04
C ALA A 39 2.13 -24.78 0.45
N THR A 40 2.83 -25.04 1.57
CA THR A 40 3.92 -24.27 2.19
C THR A 40 3.83 -22.73 2.13
N LYS A 41 3.53 -22.12 3.29
CA LYS A 41 3.68 -20.68 3.53
C LYS A 41 5.15 -20.25 3.49
N GLU A 42 5.74 -20.10 2.32
CA GLU A 42 6.98 -19.32 2.14
C GLU A 42 6.69 -17.81 2.23
N SER A 43 6.01 -17.38 3.30
CA SER A 43 5.91 -15.96 3.62
C SER A 43 7.10 -15.59 4.48
N TYR A 44 8.12 -14.97 3.86
CA TYR A 44 9.38 -14.61 4.52
C TYR A 44 9.19 -13.57 5.64
N THR A 45 8.15 -12.73 5.57
CA THR A 45 7.96 -11.62 6.53
C THR A 45 6.72 -11.77 7.42
N CYS A 46 5.75 -12.64 7.09
CA CYS A 46 4.59 -12.82 7.95
C CYS A 46 3.87 -14.18 7.80
N LYS A 47 4.08 -15.06 8.77
CA LYS A 47 3.43 -16.39 8.85
C LYS A 47 1.93 -16.33 9.13
N ALA A 48 1.46 -15.23 9.70
CA ALA A 48 0.06 -15.02 10.09
C ALA A 48 -0.86 -14.74 8.89
N ALA A 49 -0.33 -14.18 7.78
CA ALA A 49 -1.11 -13.95 6.58
C ALA A 49 -1.66 -15.27 6.02
N ASP A 50 -2.87 -15.19 5.47
CA ASP A 50 -3.54 -16.31 4.80
C ASP A 50 -3.32 -16.30 3.27
N HIS A 51 -2.16 -15.80 2.80
CA HIS A 51 -1.72 -15.83 1.40
C HIS A 51 -0.19 -16.00 1.33
N PRO A 52 0.40 -16.49 0.22
CA PRO A 52 1.84 -16.64 0.07
C PRO A 52 2.51 -15.27 -0.16
N SER A 53 3.84 -15.27 -0.24
CA SER A 53 4.59 -14.10 -0.72
C SER A 53 4.04 -13.66 -2.08
N LEU A 54 3.67 -12.38 -2.18
CA LEU A 54 2.97 -11.88 -3.36
C LEU A 54 3.93 -11.67 -4.54
N PRO A 55 3.40 -11.68 -5.79
CA PRO A 55 4.19 -11.78 -7.01
C PRO A 55 5.19 -10.66 -7.29
N PHE A 56 4.80 -9.47 -6.87
CA PHE A 56 5.39 -8.26 -7.39
C PHE A 56 6.44 -7.74 -6.41
N PRO A 57 7.54 -7.15 -6.90
CA PRO A 57 8.31 -6.23 -6.07
C PRO A 57 7.40 -5.05 -5.70
N GLY A 58 6.73 -5.18 -4.56
CA GLY A 58 5.43 -4.57 -4.28
C GLY A 58 5.46 -3.28 -3.47
N CYS A 59 6.60 -2.61 -3.37
CA CYS A 59 6.68 -1.37 -2.62
C CYS A 59 6.87 -0.21 -3.58
N HIS A 60 5.91 0.71 -3.63
CA HIS A 60 6.11 1.98 -4.31
C HIS A 60 7.01 2.85 -3.43
N VAL A 61 8.28 2.97 -3.81
CA VAL A 61 9.28 3.76 -3.08
C VAL A 61 9.50 5.08 -3.81
N PHE A 62 9.34 6.17 -3.07
CA PHE A 62 9.61 7.52 -3.53
C PHE A 62 10.82 8.07 -2.81
N ILE A 63 11.73 8.71 -3.53
CA ILE A 63 12.97 9.22 -2.96
C ILE A 63 13.12 10.71 -3.28
N ASN A 64 13.52 11.48 -2.29
CA ASN A 64 14.00 12.84 -2.47
C ASN A 64 15.44 12.94 -1.97
N HIS A 65 16.37 13.21 -2.88
CA HIS A 65 17.79 13.30 -2.56
C HIS A 65 18.23 14.63 -1.94
N LYS A 66 17.41 15.69 -2.08
CA LYS A 66 17.72 17.03 -1.55
C LYS A 66 17.48 17.10 -0.04
N TYR A 67 16.32 16.62 0.39
CA TYR A 67 15.94 16.50 1.80
C TYR A 67 16.27 15.14 2.41
N LYS A 68 16.86 14.23 1.63
CA LYS A 68 17.33 12.90 2.04
C LYS A 68 16.26 12.12 2.81
N TYR A 69 15.11 11.91 2.18
CA TYR A 69 14.07 11.04 2.71
C TYR A 69 13.59 10.00 1.69
N ILE A 70 13.03 8.92 2.20
CA ILE A 70 12.40 7.84 1.46
C ILE A 70 10.95 7.71 1.96
N TYR A 71 10.00 7.79 1.04
CA TYR A 71 8.58 7.55 1.32
C TYR A 71 8.15 6.21 0.74
N ILE A 72 7.69 5.32 1.63
CA ILE A 72 7.11 4.02 1.27
C ILE A 72 5.60 4.18 1.13
N ARG A 73 5.13 4.12 -0.12
CA ARG A 73 3.73 4.31 -0.47
C ARG A 73 2.93 3.03 -0.28
N SER A 74 2.05 3.06 0.71
CA SER A 74 0.98 2.08 0.89
C SER A 74 -0.29 2.48 0.12
N PRO A 75 -0.86 1.59 -0.70
CA PRO A 75 -2.16 1.81 -1.33
C PRO A 75 -3.26 2.07 -0.29
N LYS A 76 -4.12 3.06 -0.59
CA LYS A 76 -5.31 3.40 0.22
C LYS A 76 -5.01 3.87 1.67
N ALA A 77 -3.76 4.25 1.94
CA ALA A 77 -3.30 4.79 3.22
C ALA A 77 -2.80 6.24 3.08
N ALA A 78 -3.69 7.16 2.68
CA ALA A 78 -3.40 8.58 2.43
C ALA A 78 -2.32 8.90 1.38
N SER A 79 -1.85 7.90 0.63
CA SER A 79 -0.71 8.08 -0.28
C SER A 79 -0.91 9.10 -1.40
N THR A 80 -2.12 9.23 -1.94
CA THR A 80 -2.40 10.30 -2.92
C THR A 80 -2.22 11.69 -2.31
N SER A 81 -2.66 11.90 -1.06
CA SER A 81 -2.52 13.19 -0.39
C SER A 81 -1.05 13.55 -0.12
N ILE A 82 -0.24 12.57 0.28
CA ILE A 82 1.20 12.76 0.52
C ILE A 82 1.94 13.04 -0.79
N VAL A 83 1.64 12.28 -1.86
CA VAL A 83 2.22 12.52 -3.19
C VAL A 83 1.78 13.86 -3.77
N ASP A 84 0.52 14.27 -3.57
CA ASP A 84 0.04 15.59 -4.00
C ASP A 84 0.80 16.72 -3.31
N GLU A 85 1.06 16.57 -2.00
CA GLU A 85 1.72 17.57 -1.16
C GLU A 85 3.22 17.68 -1.46
N LEU A 86 3.95 16.56 -1.39
CA LEU A 86 5.41 16.56 -1.62
C LEU A 86 5.75 16.70 -3.11
N GLY A 87 4.89 16.19 -3.99
CA GLY A 87 5.08 16.18 -5.43
C GLY A 87 5.76 14.92 -5.96
N GLU A 88 5.50 14.61 -7.22
CA GLU A 88 6.26 13.66 -8.02
C GLU A 88 6.96 14.44 -9.14
N CYS A 89 8.30 14.35 -9.21
CA CYS A 89 9.11 15.26 -10.03
C CYS A 89 8.74 15.24 -11.53
N ASN A 90 8.24 14.11 -12.03
CA ASN A 90 7.86 13.94 -13.44
C ASN A 90 6.35 14.05 -13.69
N ASN A 91 5.56 14.46 -12.68
CA ASN A 91 4.10 14.46 -12.76
C ASN A 91 3.54 15.85 -12.48
N GLN A 92 3.32 16.60 -13.55
CA GLN A 92 2.80 17.98 -13.54
C GLN A 92 1.46 18.16 -12.83
N ARG A 93 0.72 17.07 -12.55
CA ARG A 93 -0.55 17.12 -11.83
C ARG A 93 -0.39 17.26 -10.31
N THR A 94 0.80 16.98 -9.78
CA THR A 94 1.08 17.10 -8.34
C THR A 94 1.51 18.53 -8.00
N ARG A 95 1.14 19.05 -6.82
CA ARG A 95 1.47 20.43 -6.43
C ARG A 95 2.98 20.64 -6.34
N GLY A 96 3.68 19.63 -5.84
CA GLY A 96 5.13 19.70 -5.65
C GLY A 96 6.00 19.35 -6.86
N HIS A 97 5.48 19.13 -8.08
CA HIS A 97 6.26 18.54 -9.19
C HIS A 97 7.54 19.30 -9.60
N ASN A 98 7.58 20.63 -9.42
CA ASN A 98 8.77 21.48 -9.66
C ASN A 98 9.38 22.03 -8.36
N SER A 99 8.96 21.51 -7.22
CA SER A 99 9.48 21.93 -5.92
C SER A 99 10.77 21.17 -5.57
N SER A 100 11.53 21.71 -4.62
CA SER A 100 12.66 20.96 -4.03
C SER A 100 12.21 19.72 -3.25
N THR A 101 10.92 19.64 -2.87
CA THR A 101 10.33 18.50 -2.16
C THR A 101 9.85 17.40 -3.09
N CYS A 102 9.84 17.60 -4.42
CA CYS A 102 9.39 16.59 -5.36
C CYS A 102 10.14 15.26 -5.15
N MET A 103 9.44 14.15 -5.29
CA MET A 103 10.02 12.82 -5.17
C MET A 103 10.14 12.17 -6.54
N GLY A 104 11.25 11.49 -6.78
CA GLY A 104 11.36 10.53 -7.86
C GLY A 104 10.74 9.21 -7.43
N MET A 105 9.85 8.64 -8.25
CA MET A 105 9.44 7.25 -8.05
C MET A 105 10.64 6.35 -8.40
N HIS A 106 11.21 5.71 -7.39
CA HIS A 106 12.31 4.79 -7.56
C HIS A 106 11.73 3.41 -7.93
N GLY A 107 11.40 3.24 -9.22
CA GLY A 107 10.56 2.11 -9.64
C GLY A 107 10.31 1.91 -11.13
N THR A 108 10.64 2.84 -12.03
CA THR A 108 10.62 2.55 -13.47
C THR A 108 11.86 1.71 -13.83
N TRP A 109 11.66 0.38 -13.76
CA TRP A 109 12.41 -0.84 -14.11
C TRP A 109 13.85 -0.78 -14.67
N GLU A 110 14.31 0.32 -15.27
CA GLU A 110 15.66 0.50 -15.84
C GLU A 110 16.53 1.49 -15.04
N HIS A 111 15.93 2.33 -14.20
CA HIS A 111 16.64 3.40 -13.47
C HIS A 111 17.24 2.93 -12.13
N TRP A 112 16.82 1.76 -11.62
CA TRP A 112 17.41 1.12 -10.43
C TRP A 112 18.93 0.95 -10.53
N PHE A 113 19.46 0.84 -11.75
CA PHE A 113 20.87 0.56 -12.03
C PHE A 113 21.69 1.82 -12.33
N LYS A 114 21.09 3.01 -12.30
CA LYS A 114 21.75 4.25 -12.72
C LYS A 114 22.09 5.22 -11.57
N ASP A 115 21.58 5.02 -10.35
CA ASP A 115 22.11 5.74 -9.19
C ASP A 115 23.34 4.99 -8.67
N PRO A 116 24.55 5.60 -8.69
CA PRO A 116 25.79 4.97 -8.25
C PRO A 116 25.84 4.73 -6.72
N ARG A 117 24.89 5.26 -5.95
CA ARG A 117 24.80 4.98 -4.51
C ARG A 117 24.05 3.68 -4.25
N ASN A 118 24.60 2.85 -3.38
CA ASN A 118 23.92 1.65 -2.92
C ASN A 118 22.62 2.07 -2.21
N ILE A 119 21.47 1.51 -2.64
CA ILE A 119 20.18 1.72 -1.97
C ILE A 119 20.26 1.47 -0.46
N THR A 120 21.16 0.56 -0.05
CA THR A 120 21.51 0.28 1.34
C THR A 120 22.04 1.53 2.06
N ASP A 121 22.94 2.28 1.44
CA ASP A 121 23.49 3.52 1.99
C ASP A 121 22.40 4.59 2.08
N MET A 122 21.57 4.73 1.05
CA MET A 122 20.43 5.65 1.09
C MET A 122 19.48 5.28 2.23
N TRP A 123 19.15 4.00 2.38
CA TRP A 123 18.26 3.54 3.45
C TRP A 123 18.83 3.80 4.83
N ARG A 124 20.15 3.65 5.01
CA ARG A 124 20.85 3.98 6.25
C ARG A 124 20.80 5.49 6.53
N ASP A 125 21.13 6.31 5.53
CA ASP A 125 21.40 7.73 5.73
C ASP A 125 20.13 8.60 5.67
N TYR A 126 19.10 8.17 4.94
CA TYR A 126 17.89 8.96 4.69
C TYR A 126 16.86 8.75 5.80
N PHE A 127 15.95 9.69 5.98
CA PHE A 127 14.76 9.46 6.80
C PHE A 127 13.75 8.60 6.05
N VAL A 128 13.40 7.42 6.56
CA VAL A 128 12.49 6.49 5.88
C VAL A 128 11.15 6.47 6.59
N PHE A 129 10.08 6.78 5.89
CA PHE A 129 8.74 6.79 6.48
C PHE A 129 7.68 6.18 5.56
N GLY A 130 6.59 5.74 6.18
CA GLY A 130 5.40 5.26 5.49
C GLY A 130 4.14 5.65 6.25
N PHE A 131 2.99 5.51 5.58
CA PHE A 131 1.69 5.65 6.23
C PHE A 131 0.90 4.36 6.11
N VAL A 132 0.19 3.99 7.17
CA VAL A 132 -0.69 2.83 7.21
C VAL A 132 -2.09 3.26 7.60
N ARG A 133 -3.04 2.36 7.38
CA ARG A 133 -4.45 2.54 7.73
C ARG A 133 -4.98 1.29 8.40
N ASN A 134 -5.97 1.47 9.26
CA ASN A 134 -6.78 0.38 9.81
C ASN A 134 -7.17 -0.60 8.68
N PRO A 135 -6.81 -1.90 8.79
CA PRO A 135 -6.96 -2.87 7.71
C PRO A 135 -8.39 -3.02 7.20
N TRP A 136 -9.37 -2.95 8.10
CA TRP A 136 -10.79 -3.04 7.75
C TRP A 136 -11.26 -1.79 6.99
N LYS A 137 -10.88 -0.59 7.43
CA LYS A 137 -11.18 0.66 6.71
C LYS A 137 -10.45 0.71 5.36
N ARG A 138 -9.23 0.15 5.29
CA ARG A 138 -8.43 0.06 4.06
C ARG A 138 -9.07 -0.88 3.03
N ALA A 139 -9.45 -2.09 3.43
CA ALA A 139 -10.08 -3.08 2.56
C ALA A 139 -11.38 -2.53 1.95
N TYR A 140 -12.23 -1.90 2.77
CA TYR A 140 -13.44 -1.26 2.28
C TYR A 140 -13.15 -0.07 1.35
N SER A 141 -12.12 0.71 1.66
CA SER A 141 -11.67 1.79 0.75
C SER A 141 -11.18 1.27 -0.60
N LEU A 142 -10.55 0.09 -0.63
CA LEU A 142 -10.13 -0.57 -1.85
C LEU A 142 -11.34 -1.06 -2.66
N PHE A 143 -12.30 -1.73 -2.02
CA PHE A 143 -13.56 -2.14 -2.66
C PHE A 143 -14.26 -0.97 -3.34
N LYS A 144 -14.42 0.15 -2.63
CA LYS A 144 -15.03 1.37 -3.17
C LYS A 144 -14.23 1.94 -4.34
N TYR A 145 -12.91 1.84 -4.29
CA TYR A 145 -12.04 2.30 -5.37
C TYR A 145 -12.13 1.40 -6.61
N MET A 146 -12.19 0.08 -6.44
CA MET A 146 -12.41 -0.86 -7.55
C MET A 146 -13.73 -0.54 -8.28
N GLN A 147 -14.78 -0.15 -7.53
CA GLN A 147 -16.08 0.25 -8.08
C GLN A 147 -16.22 1.76 -8.34
N SER A 148 -15.12 2.44 -8.69
CA SER A 148 -15.09 3.88 -9.03
C SER A 148 -14.50 4.11 -10.42
N ASP A 149 -14.72 5.30 -10.97
CA ASP A 149 -14.13 5.78 -12.23
C ASP A 149 -12.59 5.81 -12.24
N GLY A 150 -11.96 5.77 -11.06
CA GLY A 150 -10.52 5.61 -10.94
C GLY A 150 -9.99 4.22 -11.31
N CYS A 151 -10.87 3.22 -11.43
CA CYS A 151 -10.52 1.82 -11.70
C CYS A 151 -11.40 1.15 -12.78
N MET A 152 -12.67 1.54 -12.89
CA MET A 152 -13.61 1.11 -13.93
C MET A 152 -13.75 2.14 -15.04
N GLY A 153 -14.02 1.66 -16.26
CA GLY A 153 -14.43 2.53 -17.36
C GLY A 153 -15.78 3.19 -17.06
N GLY A 154 -16.04 4.38 -17.63
CA GLY A 154 -17.27 5.14 -17.38
C GLY A 154 -18.53 4.33 -17.67
N ASP A 155 -18.57 3.63 -18.80
CA ASP A 155 -19.70 2.77 -19.17
C ASP A 155 -19.84 1.57 -18.22
N SER A 156 -18.72 0.97 -17.80
CA SER A 156 -18.67 -0.16 -16.87
C SER A 156 -19.29 0.15 -15.50
N LEU A 157 -19.29 1.42 -15.07
CA LEU A 157 -19.91 1.82 -13.80
C LEU A 157 -21.43 1.69 -13.81
N ALA A 158 -22.09 1.74 -14.96
CA ALA A 158 -23.54 1.55 -15.07
C ALA A 158 -23.92 0.07 -15.21
N GLN A 159 -22.97 -0.80 -15.56
CA GLN A 159 -23.26 -2.19 -15.92
C GLN A 159 -23.44 -3.09 -14.69
N PRO A 160 -24.59 -3.80 -14.55
CA PRO A 160 -24.81 -4.71 -13.43
C PRO A 160 -23.78 -5.84 -13.33
N HIS A 161 -23.32 -6.38 -14.47
CA HIS A 161 -22.35 -7.49 -14.50
C HIS A 161 -20.94 -7.07 -14.04
N CYS A 162 -20.67 -5.75 -13.97
CA CYS A 162 -19.45 -5.16 -13.44
C CYS A 162 -19.52 -4.85 -11.95
N LYS A 163 -20.65 -5.14 -11.28
CA LYS A 163 -20.81 -4.91 -9.83
C LYS A 163 -20.40 -6.15 -9.04
N VAL A 164 -19.76 -5.89 -7.91
CA VAL A 164 -19.40 -6.91 -6.91
C VAL A 164 -19.97 -6.45 -5.58
N SER A 165 -20.56 -7.38 -4.81
CA SER A 165 -21.03 -7.09 -3.47
C SER A 165 -19.83 -6.95 -2.51
N TRP A 166 -20.02 -6.26 -1.38
CA TRP A 166 -18.97 -6.22 -0.37
C TRP A 166 -18.70 -7.60 0.24
N GLY A 167 -19.75 -8.42 0.43
CA GLY A 167 -19.64 -9.78 0.93
C GLY A 167 -18.74 -10.67 0.07
N ASP A 168 -18.90 -10.62 -1.25
CA ASP A 168 -18.05 -11.40 -2.16
C ASP A 168 -16.61 -10.88 -2.17
N PHE A 169 -16.45 -9.55 -2.20
CA PHE A 169 -15.13 -8.92 -2.24
C PHE A 169 -14.33 -9.15 -0.96
N CYS A 170 -14.96 -9.11 0.22
CA CYS A 170 -14.25 -9.26 1.48
C CYS A 170 -13.72 -10.69 1.69
N VAL A 171 -14.42 -11.69 1.14
CA VAL A 171 -14.06 -13.10 1.21
C VAL A 171 -12.95 -13.41 0.19
N ASP A 172 -13.08 -12.97 -1.06
CA ASP A 172 -12.06 -13.17 -2.09
C ASP A 172 -11.86 -11.89 -2.92
N PRO A 173 -11.02 -10.95 -2.46
CA PRO A 173 -10.82 -9.68 -3.14
C PRO A 173 -10.14 -9.87 -4.49
N TRP A 174 -9.21 -10.83 -4.59
CA TRP A 174 -8.57 -11.14 -5.85
C TRP A 174 -9.60 -11.72 -6.83
N GLY A 175 -10.33 -12.79 -6.46
CA GLY A 175 -11.32 -13.44 -7.33
C GLY A 175 -12.37 -12.46 -7.84
N SER A 176 -12.83 -11.59 -6.96
CA SER A 176 -13.70 -10.48 -7.31
C SER A 176 -13.08 -9.56 -8.36
N SER A 177 -11.81 -9.15 -8.17
CA SER A 177 -11.08 -8.32 -9.13
C SER A 177 -10.87 -9.00 -10.47
N ASP A 178 -10.55 -10.29 -10.50
CA ASP A 178 -10.38 -11.05 -11.74
C ASP A 178 -11.69 -11.15 -12.49
N SER A 179 -12.78 -11.47 -11.78
CA SER A 179 -14.10 -11.59 -12.40
C SER A 179 -14.50 -10.32 -13.13
N VAL A 180 -14.30 -9.14 -12.52
CA VAL A 180 -14.62 -7.87 -13.19
C VAL A 180 -13.59 -7.48 -14.24
N HIS A 181 -12.30 -7.82 -14.05
CA HIS A 181 -11.26 -7.57 -15.04
C HIS A 181 -11.51 -8.39 -16.32
N ASP A 182 -11.82 -9.68 -16.19
CA ASP A 182 -12.00 -10.60 -17.32
C ASP A 182 -13.27 -10.32 -18.12
N LYS A 183 -14.23 -9.62 -17.51
CA LYS A 183 -15.40 -9.03 -18.19
C LYS A 183 -15.10 -7.71 -18.90
N GLY A 184 -13.87 -7.20 -18.85
CA GLY A 184 -13.48 -5.92 -19.43
C GLY A 184 -13.94 -4.69 -18.64
N CYS A 185 -14.35 -4.86 -17.37
CA CYS A 185 -14.89 -3.74 -16.60
C CYS A 185 -13.81 -2.80 -16.04
N LEU A 186 -12.60 -3.33 -15.76
CA LEU A 186 -11.50 -2.56 -15.18
C LEU A 186 -10.59 -1.99 -16.27
N VAL A 187 -10.19 -0.73 -16.12
CA VAL A 187 -9.15 -0.10 -16.98
C VAL A 187 -7.73 -0.33 -16.45
N ARG A 188 -7.61 -0.91 -15.26
CA ARG A 188 -6.34 -1.24 -14.61
C ARG A 188 -6.03 -2.72 -14.80
N SER A 189 -4.74 -3.05 -14.91
CA SER A 189 -4.29 -4.43 -15.02
C SER A 189 -4.58 -5.24 -13.75
N LYS A 190 -4.66 -6.57 -13.87
CA LYS A 190 -4.69 -7.48 -12.71
C LYS A 190 -3.52 -7.23 -11.74
N SER A 191 -2.31 -7.04 -12.26
CA SER A 191 -1.12 -6.73 -11.45
C SER A 191 -1.28 -5.47 -10.59
N TYR A 192 -1.87 -4.41 -11.17
CA TYR A 192 -2.17 -3.19 -10.45
C TYR A 192 -3.14 -3.46 -9.29
N MET A 193 -4.17 -4.26 -9.52
CA MET A 193 -5.15 -4.60 -8.49
C MET A 193 -4.55 -5.48 -7.39
N TYR A 194 -3.75 -6.47 -7.74
CA TYR A 194 -3.07 -7.33 -6.76
C TYR A 194 -2.15 -6.50 -5.86
N PHE A 195 -1.41 -5.56 -6.45
CA PHE A 195 -0.60 -4.59 -5.70
C PHE A 195 -1.44 -3.76 -4.70
N HIS A 196 -2.65 -3.37 -5.07
CA HIS A 196 -3.52 -2.62 -4.17
C HIS A 196 -4.10 -3.46 -3.02
N MET A 197 -4.13 -4.78 -3.19
CA MET A 197 -4.68 -5.74 -2.22
C MET A 197 -3.66 -6.23 -1.21
N MET A 198 -2.37 -5.99 -1.42
CA MET A 198 -1.29 -6.45 -0.52
C MET A 198 -1.45 -5.88 0.88
N ASP A 199 -0.90 -6.55 1.89
CA ASP A 199 -0.76 -5.99 3.24
C ASP A 199 0.15 -4.74 3.23
N GLN A 200 0.18 -3.98 4.31
CA GLN A 200 1.02 -2.78 4.42
C GLN A 200 2.35 -3.07 5.11
N PHE A 201 2.37 -4.09 5.97
CA PHE A 201 3.50 -4.47 6.80
C PHE A 201 4.73 -4.91 5.99
N HIS A 202 4.55 -5.70 4.93
CA HIS A 202 5.66 -6.28 4.15
C HIS A 202 6.62 -5.24 3.58
N CYS A 203 6.14 -4.02 3.29
CA CYS A 203 6.98 -2.92 2.80
C CYS A 203 7.67 -2.10 3.89
N MET A 204 7.46 -2.42 5.16
CA MET A 204 7.97 -1.64 6.29
C MET A 204 9.03 -2.41 7.09
N VAL A 205 9.38 -3.64 6.69
CA VAL A 205 10.26 -4.53 7.46
C VAL A 205 11.39 -5.15 6.66
N THR A 206 12.47 -5.51 7.35
CA THR A 206 13.61 -6.26 6.81
C THR A 206 13.22 -7.71 6.51
N ALA A 207 14.14 -8.47 5.91
CA ALA A 207 13.94 -9.90 5.65
C ALA A 207 13.75 -10.70 6.96
N GLU A 208 14.34 -10.23 8.04
CA GLU A 208 14.29 -10.80 9.39
C GLU A 208 13.02 -10.40 10.15
N GLY A 209 12.26 -9.42 9.63
CA GLY A 209 11.02 -8.92 10.21
C GLY A 209 11.19 -7.70 11.14
N ASP A 210 12.39 -7.14 11.23
CA ASP A 210 12.64 -5.90 11.98
C ASP A 210 12.19 -4.66 11.18
N TRP A 211 12.06 -3.51 11.82
CA TRP A 211 11.65 -2.29 11.13
C TRP A 211 12.69 -1.81 10.11
N ALA A 212 12.26 -1.62 8.88
CA ALA A 212 13.03 -0.96 7.83
C ALA A 212 12.70 0.54 7.74
N VAL A 213 11.94 1.10 8.68
CA VAL A 213 11.48 2.50 8.63
C VAL A 213 11.76 3.23 9.94
N ASP A 214 12.03 4.53 9.84
CA ASP A 214 12.19 5.43 10.99
C ASP A 214 10.80 5.83 11.56
N TYR A 215 9.79 5.96 10.69
CA TYR A 215 8.45 6.41 11.08
C TYR A 215 7.32 5.69 10.33
N VAL A 216 6.24 5.36 11.05
CA VAL A 216 4.98 4.85 10.48
C VAL A 216 3.84 5.73 10.96
N GLY A 217 3.34 6.59 10.07
CA GLY A 217 2.15 7.40 10.32
C GLY A 217 0.86 6.60 10.11
N ARG A 218 -0.24 7.09 10.66
CA ARG A 218 -1.56 6.47 10.58
C ARG A 218 -2.55 7.40 9.91
N VAL A 219 -3.40 6.88 9.03
CA VAL A 219 -4.48 7.66 8.42
C VAL A 219 -5.46 8.19 9.46
N GLU A 220 -5.62 7.47 10.55
CA GLU A 220 -6.48 7.81 11.68
C GLU A 220 -6.04 9.09 12.41
N SER A 221 -4.76 9.43 12.35
CA SER A 221 -4.12 10.63 12.94
C SER A 221 -3.30 11.40 11.90
N ALA A 222 -3.74 11.37 10.63
CA ALA A 222 -2.89 11.71 9.49
C ALA A 222 -2.18 13.07 9.59
N ASN A 223 -2.87 14.11 10.07
CA ASN A 223 -2.28 15.45 10.15
C ASN A 223 -1.30 15.61 11.31
N ASP A 224 -1.48 14.89 12.41
CA ASP A 224 -0.54 14.94 13.53
C ASP A 224 0.71 14.14 13.18
N ASP A 225 0.54 12.93 12.63
CA ASP A 225 1.66 12.15 12.09
C ASP A 225 2.41 12.88 10.96
N TRP A 226 1.70 13.66 10.16
CA TRP A 226 2.31 14.46 9.10
C TRP A 226 3.18 15.60 9.64
N LYS A 227 2.77 16.25 10.73
CA LYS A 227 3.62 17.24 11.41
C LYS A 227 4.92 16.61 11.89
N ASP A 228 4.85 15.41 12.48
CA ASP A 228 6.02 14.71 13.00
C ASP A 228 6.97 14.28 11.89
N VAL A 229 6.44 13.83 10.76
CA VAL A 229 7.21 13.53 9.55
C VAL A 229 7.92 14.77 9.03
N LEU A 230 7.21 15.89 8.84
CA LEU A 230 7.82 17.14 8.37
C LEU A 230 8.85 17.68 9.34
N SER A 231 8.59 17.61 10.65
CA SER A 231 9.55 17.97 11.70
C SER A 231 10.83 17.14 11.58
N SER A 232 10.70 15.82 11.41
CA SER A 232 11.85 14.91 11.25
C SER A 232 12.66 15.21 9.98
N ILE A 233 11.98 15.50 8.87
CA ILE A 233 12.66 15.89 7.61
C ILE A 233 13.38 17.23 7.81
N ASN A 234 12.71 18.22 8.38
CA ASN A 234 13.28 19.55 8.58
C ASN A 234 14.46 19.52 9.56
N GLN A 235 14.45 18.70 10.62
CA GLN A 235 15.59 18.57 11.54
C GLN A 235 16.84 17.95 10.88
N ARG A 236 16.65 17.11 9.85
CA ARG A 236 17.73 16.38 9.16
C ARG A 236 18.19 17.03 7.85
N ARG A 237 17.47 18.04 7.36
CA ARG A 237 17.77 18.71 6.10
C ARG A 237 19.14 19.39 6.14
N ASP A 238 19.75 19.57 4.98
CA ASP A 238 20.90 20.46 4.85
C ASP A 238 20.49 21.90 5.25
N PRO A 239 21.22 22.60 6.13
CA PRO A 239 20.87 23.97 6.55
C PRO A 239 20.71 24.99 5.41
N SER A 240 21.32 24.74 4.24
CA SER A 240 21.14 25.55 3.04
C SER A 240 19.78 25.37 2.36
N MET A 241 19.06 24.29 2.68
CA MET A 241 17.71 24.02 2.17
C MET A 241 16.65 24.73 3.03
N PRO A 242 15.65 25.35 2.39
CA PRO A 242 14.54 25.97 3.13
C PRO A 242 13.76 24.92 3.91
N GLU A 243 13.05 25.36 4.95
CA GLU A 243 12.10 24.49 5.65
C GLU A 243 10.94 24.11 4.74
N ILE A 244 10.52 22.85 4.84
CA ILE A 244 9.26 22.42 4.26
C ILE A 244 8.15 22.95 5.18
N PRO A 245 7.26 23.83 4.68
CA PRO A 245 6.18 24.37 5.49
C PRO A 245 5.15 23.28 5.81
N TYR A 246 4.48 23.41 6.96
CA TYR A 246 3.35 22.54 7.29
C TYR A 246 2.11 22.95 6.49
N ASN A 247 1.66 22.05 5.61
CA ASN A 247 0.33 22.07 5.04
C ASN A 247 -0.43 20.80 5.47
N PRO A 248 -1.66 20.92 6.00
CA PRO A 248 -2.46 19.74 6.35
C PRO A 248 -2.70 18.84 5.14
N LEU A 249 -2.58 17.53 5.34
CA LEU A 249 -2.98 16.53 4.35
C LEU A 249 -4.48 16.62 4.12
N VAL A 250 -4.87 16.89 2.87
CA VAL A 250 -6.28 16.92 2.48
C VAL A 250 -6.76 15.49 2.26
N PRO A 251 -7.74 14.99 3.04
CA PRO A 251 -8.30 13.67 2.82
C PRO A 251 -8.94 13.57 1.43
N LYS A 252 -8.58 12.55 0.67
CA LYS A 252 -9.21 12.25 -0.62
C LYS A 252 -10.29 11.19 -0.42
N ASN A 253 -11.45 11.37 -1.06
CA ASN A 253 -12.60 10.45 -1.00
C ASN A 253 -13.28 10.34 0.37
N VAL A 254 -13.31 11.42 1.15
CA VAL A 254 -14.18 11.49 2.34
C VAL A 254 -15.61 11.74 1.88
N ARG A 255 -16.52 10.82 2.19
CA ARG A 255 -17.95 11.07 2.05
C ARG A 255 -18.47 11.72 3.32
N THR A 256 -19.24 12.79 3.17
CA THR A 256 -20.02 13.37 4.26
C THR A 256 -21.28 12.53 4.49
N GLY A 257 -21.63 12.28 5.76
CA GLY A 257 -22.84 11.54 6.16
C GLY A 257 -22.59 10.24 6.93
N SER A 258 -23.67 9.67 7.48
CA SER A 258 -23.67 8.37 8.15
C SER A 258 -23.33 7.26 7.15
N VAL A 259 -22.10 6.74 7.22
CA VAL A 259 -21.70 5.53 6.48
C VAL A 259 -22.14 4.32 7.30
N SER A 260 -22.98 3.46 6.71
CA SER A 260 -23.33 2.18 7.32
C SER A 260 -22.06 1.34 7.54
N ASP A 261 -21.97 0.68 8.69
CA ASP A 261 -20.86 -0.23 8.98
C ASP A 261 -20.86 -1.37 7.95
N PRO A 262 -19.84 -1.46 7.06
CA PRO A 262 -19.81 -2.50 6.04
C PRO A 262 -19.58 -3.90 6.63
N TYR A 263 -19.28 -4.01 7.93
CA TYR A 263 -19.07 -5.26 8.65
C TYR A 263 -20.24 -5.64 9.55
N ALA A 264 -21.40 -5.01 9.40
CA ALA A 264 -22.60 -5.32 10.17
C ALA A 264 -23.58 -6.23 9.41
N GLY A 265 -24.54 -6.81 10.14
CA GLY A 265 -25.62 -7.62 9.57
C GLY A 265 -25.10 -8.81 8.77
N HIS A 266 -25.59 -8.96 7.53
CA HIS A 266 -25.20 -10.07 6.64
C HIS A 266 -23.70 -10.08 6.29
N ASN A 267 -22.98 -8.96 6.48
CA ASN A 267 -21.54 -8.84 6.21
C ASN A 267 -20.67 -9.01 7.46
N ALA A 268 -21.21 -9.51 8.58
CA ALA A 268 -20.41 -9.75 9.79
C ALA A 268 -19.21 -10.69 9.55
N HIS A 269 -19.37 -11.67 8.66
CA HIS A 269 -18.32 -12.60 8.23
C HIS A 269 -17.11 -11.91 7.57
N CYS A 270 -17.32 -10.73 6.95
CA CYS A 270 -16.24 -9.96 6.33
C CYS A 270 -15.19 -9.52 7.33
N LEU A 271 -15.55 -9.39 8.62
CA LEU A 271 -14.60 -8.97 9.64
C LEU A 271 -13.45 -9.96 9.75
N ASP A 272 -13.80 -11.24 9.86
CA ASP A 272 -12.86 -12.32 10.03
C ASP A 272 -12.09 -12.59 8.73
N ALA A 273 -12.77 -12.56 7.58
CA ALA A 273 -12.11 -12.71 6.28
C ALA A 273 -11.01 -11.64 6.09
N VAL A 274 -11.34 -10.37 6.28
CA VAL A 274 -10.38 -9.26 6.15
C VAL A 274 -9.27 -9.34 7.21
N SER A 275 -9.58 -9.77 8.44
CA SER A 275 -8.56 -10.01 9.47
C SER A 275 -7.57 -11.10 9.09
N SER A 276 -8.02 -12.18 8.45
CA SER A 276 -7.13 -13.26 8.01
C SER A 276 -6.23 -12.81 6.85
N TRP A 277 -6.77 -12.03 5.91
CA TRP A 277 -5.99 -11.47 4.81
C TRP A 277 -4.89 -10.52 5.28
N TYR A 278 -5.23 -9.64 6.24
CA TYR A 278 -4.34 -8.60 6.73
C TYR A 278 -3.84 -8.88 8.15
N ALA A 279 -3.67 -10.15 8.52
CA ALA A 279 -3.32 -10.54 9.89
C ALA A 279 -2.05 -9.86 10.40
N CYS A 280 -1.06 -9.67 9.52
CA CYS A 280 0.19 -8.98 9.81
C CYS A 280 -0.05 -7.51 10.15
N ASP A 281 -0.86 -6.80 9.34
CA ASP A 281 -1.18 -5.41 9.62
C ASP A 281 -1.94 -5.28 10.95
N VAL A 282 -2.86 -6.21 11.22
CA VAL A 282 -3.63 -6.26 12.47
C VAL A 282 -2.71 -6.42 13.67
N GLU A 283 -1.87 -7.46 13.66
CA GLU A 283 -0.94 -7.77 14.75
C GLU A 283 0.12 -6.67 14.91
N LYS A 284 0.86 -6.36 13.85
CA LYS A 284 2.09 -5.55 13.91
C LYS A 284 1.83 -4.06 14.08
N PHE A 285 0.72 -3.55 13.56
CA PHE A 285 0.32 -2.17 13.80
C PHE A 285 -0.64 -2.02 15.01
N GLY A 286 -0.91 -3.10 15.75
CA GLY A 286 -1.69 -3.07 16.98
C GLY A 286 -3.16 -2.68 16.78
N TYR A 287 -3.77 -3.06 15.65
CA TYR A 287 -5.18 -2.79 15.41
C TYR A 287 -6.05 -3.83 16.12
N LEU A 288 -7.06 -3.36 16.87
CA LEU A 288 -8.03 -4.24 17.53
C LEU A 288 -9.29 -4.34 16.68
N LYS A 289 -9.92 -5.52 16.62
CA LYS A 289 -11.19 -5.72 15.90
C LYS A 289 -12.30 -4.74 16.35
N ASP A 290 -12.25 -4.24 17.58
CA ASP A 290 -13.23 -3.26 18.09
C ASP A 290 -12.90 -1.79 17.72
N SER A 291 -11.67 -1.51 17.26
CA SER A 291 -11.25 -0.16 16.81
C SER A 291 -11.97 0.34 15.55
N ARG A 292 -12.93 -0.44 15.01
CA ARG A 292 -13.80 -0.07 13.88
C ARG A 292 -14.75 1.08 14.19
N ARG A 293 -15.15 1.24 15.46
CA ARG A 293 -16.18 2.19 15.89
C ARG A 293 -15.64 3.60 16.19
N ARG A 294 -14.32 3.79 16.17
CA ARG A 294 -13.65 5.08 16.40
C ARG A 294 -13.05 5.60 15.10
#